data_AF-A0A3N5YWK7-F1
#
_entry.id   AF-A0A3N5YWK7-F1
#
_cell.length_a   1.000
_cell.length_b   1.000
_cell.length_c   1.000
_cell.angle_alpha   90.00
_cell.angle_beta   90.00
_cell.angle_gamma   90.00
#
_symmetry.space_group_name_H-M   'P 1'
#
loop_
_entity.id
_entity.type
_entity.pdbx_description
1 polymer ?
#
loop_
_entity_poly.entity_id
_entity_poly.type
_entity_poly.pdbx_seq_one_letter_code
_entity_poly.pdbx_strand_id
1 'polypeptide(L)'
;LVFYALCITLVYLVVERRTGNRTIGAVSMPLAFLAMAYASLSPDMSDRIQPLIPALKSNWLIAHVVTCFIGYAAFAVAFGVSLMYLFKRPGPAPSAGAMPPIETLDELTHQLVVFGFLFLSAGIITGAVWANSAWGRYWGWDPKETWSLVTWFVYAALLHARLTRGWRGRRIAYLSIAGFAAVLFTYFGVNLLPGLHSYQSMGQ
;
A
#
# COMPACT_ATOMS: atom_id res chain seq x y z
N LEU A 1 -1.92 -0.54 11.96
CA LEU A 1 -1.20 0.66 11.47
C LEU A 1 0.28 0.72 11.89
N VAL A 2 0.64 0.39 13.15
CA VAL A 2 2.06 0.30 13.54
C VAL A 2 2.86 -0.66 12.63
N PHE A 3 2.34 -1.87 12.41
CA PHE A 3 2.94 -2.83 11.46
C PHE A 3 3.06 -2.27 10.03
N TYR A 4 2.10 -1.45 9.58
CA TYR A 4 2.16 -0.80 8.27
C TYR A 4 3.30 0.21 8.17
N ALA A 5 3.47 1.05 9.21
CA ALA A 5 4.60 1.97 9.30
C ALA A 5 5.94 1.22 9.26
N LEU A 6 6.04 0.08 9.94
CA LEU A 6 7.23 -0.79 9.88
C LEU A 6 7.47 -1.33 8.46
N CYS A 7 6.43 -1.80 7.76
CA CYS A 7 6.56 -2.25 6.38
C CYS A 7 7.02 -1.12 5.44
N ILE A 8 6.47 0.10 5.56
CA ILE A 8 6.91 1.27 4.77
C ILE A 8 8.39 1.53 5.01
N THR A 9 8.80 1.58 6.28
CA THR A 9 10.21 1.79 6.66
C THR A 9 11.11 0.70 6.11
N LEU A 10 10.71 -0.57 6.20
CA LEU A 10 11.50 -1.70 5.69
C LEU A 10 11.67 -1.62 4.17
N VAL A 11 10.58 -1.38 3.42
CA VAL A 11 10.63 -1.22 1.96
C VAL A 11 11.51 -0.04 1.59
N TYR A 12 11.36 1.10 2.28
CA TYR A 12 12.24 2.25 2.10
C TYR A 12 13.72 1.90 2.33
N LEU A 13 14.06 1.22 3.43
CA LEU A 13 15.45 0.86 3.73
C LEU A 13 16.04 -0.06 2.66
N VAL A 14 15.25 -0.98 2.10
CA VAL A 14 15.66 -1.81 0.97
C VAL A 14 15.94 -0.94 -0.27
N VAL A 15 15.07 0.04 -0.56
CA VAL A 15 15.27 0.98 -1.67
C VAL A 15 16.50 1.87 -1.46
N GLU A 16 16.70 2.40 -0.25
CA GLU A 16 17.88 3.20 0.11
C GLU A 16 19.15 2.39 -0.08
N ARG A 17 19.19 1.14 0.42
CA ARG A 17 20.35 0.26 0.25
C ARG A 17 20.66 -0.07 -1.21
N ARG A 18 19.63 -0.22 -2.05
CA ARG A 18 19.80 -0.51 -3.49
C ARG A 18 20.24 0.71 -4.29
N THR A 19 19.76 1.90 -3.94
CA THR A 19 19.96 3.13 -4.72
C THR A 19 21.08 4.01 -4.18
N GLY A 20 21.51 3.79 -2.94
CA GLY A 20 22.43 4.66 -2.20
C GLY A 20 21.87 6.04 -1.87
N ASN A 21 20.57 6.30 -2.12
CA ASN A 21 20.01 7.64 -2.02
C ASN A 21 18.99 7.79 -0.88
N ARG A 22 19.40 8.57 0.13
CA ARG A 22 18.60 8.91 1.32
C ARG A 22 17.42 9.84 1.05
N THR A 23 17.40 10.58 -0.06
CA THR A 23 16.33 11.56 -0.32
C THR A 23 14.97 10.90 -0.53
N ILE A 24 14.94 9.63 -0.92
CA ILE A 24 13.68 8.85 -1.02
C ILE A 24 13.00 8.76 0.35
N GLY A 25 13.78 8.82 1.43
CA GLY A 25 13.27 8.83 2.79
C GLY A 25 12.46 10.08 3.11
N ALA A 26 12.77 11.21 2.47
CA ALA A 26 12.06 12.46 2.68
C ALA A 26 10.58 12.39 2.29
N VAL A 27 10.21 11.50 1.36
CA VAL A 27 8.81 11.28 0.97
C VAL A 27 8.18 10.05 1.61
N SER A 28 8.96 9.01 1.90
CA SER A 28 8.44 7.78 2.52
C SER A 28 8.28 7.88 4.04
N MET A 29 9.19 8.57 4.73
CA MET A 29 9.16 8.69 6.20
C MET A 29 7.98 9.49 6.74
N PRO A 30 7.55 10.62 6.13
CA PRO A 30 6.34 11.30 6.57
C PRO A 30 5.11 10.40 6.52
N LEU A 31 5.01 9.51 5.52
CA LEU A 31 3.89 8.58 5.41
C LEU A 31 3.90 7.53 6.52
N ALA A 32 5.07 6.98 6.85
CA ALA A 32 5.25 6.07 7.98
C ALA A 32 4.95 6.77 9.32
N PHE A 33 5.42 8.01 9.48
CA PHE A 33 5.14 8.84 10.65
C PHE A 33 3.64 9.11 10.79
N LEU A 34 2.94 9.51 9.73
CA LEU A 34 1.49 9.75 9.77
C LEU A 34 0.72 8.49 10.12
N ALA A 35 1.11 7.33 9.56
CA ALA A 35 0.50 6.05 9.92
C ALA A 35 0.70 5.69 11.40
N MET A 36 1.87 5.99 11.96
CA MET A 36 2.18 5.77 13.37
C MET A 36 1.50 6.78 14.29
N ALA A 37 1.48 8.05 13.93
CA ALA A 37 0.82 9.13 14.67
C ALA A 37 -0.68 8.86 14.74
N TYR A 38 -1.32 8.48 13.63
CA TYR A 38 -2.73 8.10 13.64
C TYR A 38 -2.98 6.88 14.55
N ALA A 39 -2.10 5.88 14.53
CA ALA A 39 -2.21 4.72 15.42
C ALA A 39 -2.05 5.09 16.91
N SER A 40 -1.28 6.13 17.22
CA SER A 40 -0.99 6.56 18.59
C SER A 40 -1.96 7.60 19.14
N LEU A 41 -2.62 8.36 18.26
CA LEU A 41 -3.51 9.47 18.63
C LEU A 41 -5.00 9.13 18.45
N SER A 42 -5.33 7.94 17.92
CA SER A 42 -6.71 7.52 17.71
C SER A 42 -7.45 7.37 19.06
N PRO A 43 -8.47 8.20 19.35
CA PRO A 43 -9.12 8.27 20.67
C PRO A 43 -9.88 7.00 21.10
N ASP A 44 -10.23 6.13 20.14
CA ASP A 44 -11.09 4.95 20.36
C ASP A 44 -10.31 3.64 20.61
N MET A 45 -8.99 3.69 20.78
CA MET A 45 -8.21 2.50 21.16
C MET A 45 -8.40 2.23 22.65
N SER A 46 -9.37 1.38 22.99
CA SER A 46 -9.49 0.85 24.35
C SER A 46 -8.18 0.17 24.74
N ASP A 47 -7.52 0.61 25.83
CA ASP A 47 -6.29 0.00 26.39
C ASP A 47 -6.47 -1.46 26.84
N ARG A 48 -7.67 -2.02 26.67
CA ARG A 48 -8.01 -3.40 27.01
C ARG A 48 -7.81 -4.30 25.80
N ILE A 49 -6.91 -5.27 25.95
CA ILE A 49 -6.74 -6.38 25.01
C ILE A 49 -8.03 -7.21 25.02
N GLN A 50 -8.93 -6.94 24.08
CA GLN A 50 -10.11 -7.77 23.89
C GLN A 50 -9.68 -9.11 23.26
N PRO A 51 -10.19 -10.25 23.74
CA PRO A 51 -9.86 -11.53 23.14
C PRO A 51 -10.33 -11.55 21.68
N LEU A 52 -9.41 -11.86 20.76
CA LEU A 52 -9.74 -11.99 19.35
C LEU A 52 -10.85 -13.03 19.19
N ILE A 53 -11.92 -12.64 18.47
CA ILE A 53 -12.99 -13.52 18.02
C ILE A 53 -12.35 -14.78 17.38
N PRO A 54 -12.82 -16.01 17.66
CA PRO A 54 -12.14 -17.23 17.21
C PRO A 54 -11.83 -17.29 15.70
N ALA A 55 -12.65 -16.65 14.85
CA ALA A 55 -12.43 -16.53 13.41
C ALA A 55 -11.16 -15.73 13.02
N LEU A 56 -10.62 -14.93 13.94
CA LEU A 56 -9.37 -14.16 13.76
C LEU A 56 -8.12 -14.93 14.20
N LYS A 57 -8.27 -16.12 14.81
CA LYS A 57 -7.15 -16.99 15.21
C LYS A 57 -6.82 -17.99 14.10
N SER A 58 -6.35 -17.49 12.95
CA SER A 58 -5.99 -18.33 11.81
C SER A 58 -4.67 -17.90 11.18
N ASN A 59 -3.81 -18.87 10.83
CA ASN A 59 -2.59 -18.62 10.08
C ASN A 59 -2.88 -17.99 8.71
N TRP A 60 -4.05 -18.27 8.14
CA TRP A 60 -4.48 -17.66 6.88
C TRP A 60 -4.76 -16.16 7.01
N LEU A 61 -5.31 -15.72 8.15
CA LEU A 61 -5.48 -14.29 8.41
C LEU A 61 -4.12 -13.59 8.51
N ILE A 62 -3.16 -14.21 9.21
CA ILE A 62 -1.81 -13.67 9.34
C ILE A 62 -1.16 -13.54 7.96
N ALA A 63 -1.23 -14.60 7.13
CA ALA A 63 -0.70 -14.57 5.76
C ALA A 63 -1.35 -13.46 4.92
N HIS A 64 -2.68 -13.32 4.99
CA HIS A 64 -3.42 -12.25 4.31
C HIS A 64 -2.98 -10.86 4.77
N VAL A 65 -2.95 -10.59 6.07
CA VAL A 65 -2.58 -9.28 6.61
C VAL A 65 -1.14 -8.92 6.26
N VAL A 66 -0.20 -9.87 6.41
CA VAL A 66 1.22 -9.63 6.09
C VAL A 66 1.41 -9.32 4.62
N THR A 67 0.82 -10.12 3.72
CA THR A 67 0.96 -9.92 2.27
C THR A 67 0.34 -8.60 1.82
N CYS A 68 -0.86 -8.26 2.29
CA CYS A 68 -1.51 -6.98 2.01
C CYS A 68 -0.68 -5.78 2.48
N PHE A 69 -0.13 -5.83 3.70
CA PHE A 69 0.61 -4.70 4.26
C PHE A 69 1.95 -4.49 3.57
N ILE A 70 2.65 -5.55 3.17
CA ILE A 70 3.86 -5.47 2.35
C ILE A 70 3.53 -4.85 0.98
N GLY A 71 2.44 -5.29 0.34
CA GLY A 71 1.99 -4.76 -0.93
C GLY A 71 1.65 -3.27 -0.87
N TYR A 72 0.84 -2.87 0.12
CA TYR A 72 0.47 -1.47 0.34
C TYR A 72 1.67 -0.60 0.69
N ALA A 73 2.63 -1.11 1.46
CA ALA A 73 3.86 -0.39 1.78
C ALA A 73 4.68 -0.10 0.51
N ALA A 74 4.77 -1.06 -0.41
CA ALA A 74 5.43 -0.86 -1.69
C ALA A 74 4.73 0.20 -2.55
N PHE A 75 3.39 0.17 -2.62
CA PHE A 75 2.61 1.20 -3.31
C PHE A 75 2.74 2.59 -2.67
N ALA A 76 2.82 2.65 -1.34
CA ALA A 76 3.10 3.87 -0.59
C ALA A 76 4.47 4.48 -0.95
N VAL A 77 5.52 3.66 -1.02
CA VAL A 77 6.84 4.13 -1.45
C VAL A 77 6.82 4.53 -2.93
N ALA A 78 6.13 3.77 -3.80
CA ALA A 78 5.96 4.10 -5.22
C ALA A 78 5.25 5.45 -5.42
N PHE A 79 4.24 5.74 -4.59
CA PHE A 79 3.56 7.03 -4.54
C PHE A 79 4.54 8.16 -4.19
N GLY A 80 5.34 8.00 -3.14
CA GLY A 80 6.36 8.99 -2.75
C GLY A 80 7.38 9.23 -3.87
N VAL A 81 7.90 8.17 -4.49
CA VAL A 81 8.82 8.24 -5.63
C VAL A 81 8.17 8.91 -6.85
N SER A 82 6.88 8.68 -7.08
CA SER A 82 6.11 9.33 -8.15
C SER A 82 5.90 10.82 -7.89
N LEU A 83 5.67 11.24 -6.64
CA LEU A 83 5.64 12.66 -6.28
C LEU A 83 7.01 13.30 -6.53
N MET A 84 8.08 12.64 -6.09
CA MET A 84 9.45 13.07 -6.40
C MET A 84 9.63 13.26 -7.91
N TYR A 85 9.24 12.27 -8.72
CA TYR A 85 9.32 12.35 -10.18
C TYR A 85 8.64 13.63 -10.72
N LEU A 86 7.46 13.98 -10.23
CA LEU A 86 6.70 15.16 -10.69
C LEU A 86 7.28 16.49 -10.23
N PHE A 87 7.83 16.56 -9.01
CA PHE A 87 8.40 17.78 -8.45
C PHE A 87 9.87 18.02 -8.84
N LYS A 88 10.52 17.03 -9.45
CA LYS A 88 11.90 17.19 -9.92
C LYS A 88 11.99 18.26 -10.99
N ARG A 89 12.70 19.36 -10.68
CA ARG A 89 13.06 20.41 -11.64
C ARG A 89 14.31 19.99 -12.43
N PRO A 90 14.43 20.38 -13.73
CA PRO A 90 15.69 20.26 -14.44
C PRO A 90 16.75 21.08 -13.71
N GLY A 91 17.88 20.46 -13.35
CA GLY A 91 18.94 21.10 -12.59
C GLY A 91 20.28 20.38 -12.79
N PRO A 92 21.40 20.99 -12.36
CA PRO A 92 22.73 20.44 -12.60
C PRO A 92 22.95 19.09 -11.90
N ALA A 93 24.04 18.40 -12.30
CA ALA A 93 24.43 17.06 -11.88
C ALA A 93 24.33 16.81 -10.37
N PRO A 94 24.06 15.55 -9.95
CA PRO A 94 23.78 15.24 -8.56
C PRO A 94 25.00 15.48 -7.66
N SER A 95 24.88 16.42 -6.71
CA SER A 95 25.73 16.47 -5.52
C SER A 95 25.36 15.35 -4.54
N ALA A 96 26.23 15.04 -3.59
CA ALA A 96 25.90 14.12 -2.51
C ALA A 96 24.68 14.65 -1.73
N GLY A 97 23.54 13.95 -1.80
CA GLY A 97 22.25 14.41 -1.28
C GLY A 97 21.27 14.98 -2.31
N ALA A 98 21.64 15.00 -3.59
CA ALA A 98 20.74 15.37 -4.67
C ALA A 98 19.75 14.25 -5.03
N MET A 99 18.63 14.67 -5.58
CA MET A 99 17.52 13.81 -6.00
C MET A 99 17.95 12.82 -7.10
N PRO A 100 17.51 11.54 -7.06
CA PRO A 100 17.88 10.53 -8.05
C PRO A 100 17.54 10.97 -9.50
N PRO A 101 18.27 10.50 -10.52
CA PRO A 101 17.92 10.68 -11.93
C PRO A 101 16.46 10.33 -12.23
N ILE A 102 15.86 11.00 -13.21
CA ILE A 102 14.42 10.86 -13.47
C ILE A 102 14.09 9.44 -13.99
N GLU A 103 15.06 8.84 -14.67
CA GLU A 103 15.08 7.46 -15.15
C GLU A 103 15.07 6.49 -13.96
N THR A 104 15.89 6.75 -12.93
CA THR A 104 15.93 5.96 -11.71
C THR A 104 14.59 6.04 -10.96
N LEU A 105 13.98 7.22 -10.88
CA LEU A 105 12.66 7.38 -10.24
C LEU A 105 11.56 6.61 -11.00
N ASP A 106 11.55 6.68 -12.33
CA ASP A 106 10.58 5.94 -13.16
C ASP A 106 10.75 4.42 -13.03
N GLU A 107 12.00 3.94 -13.02
CA GLU A 107 12.32 2.52 -12.86
C GLU A 107 11.96 2.02 -11.45
N LEU A 108 12.27 2.78 -10.42
CA LEU A 108 11.90 2.47 -9.03
C LEU A 108 10.38 2.41 -8.86
N THR A 109 9.63 3.37 -9.41
CA THR A 109 8.17 3.34 -9.38
C THR A 109 7.66 2.05 -10.00
N HIS A 110 8.20 1.63 -11.14
CA HIS A 110 7.78 0.38 -11.77
C HIS A 110 8.09 -0.85 -10.93
N GLN A 111 9.32 -0.97 -10.44
CA GLN A 111 9.74 -2.12 -9.62
C GLN A 111 8.89 -2.23 -8.35
N LEU A 112 8.63 -1.10 -7.69
CA LEU A 112 7.77 -1.05 -6.50
C LEU A 112 6.32 -1.39 -6.82
N VAL A 113 5.78 -0.94 -7.95
CA VAL A 113 4.41 -1.30 -8.37
C VAL A 113 4.31 -2.78 -8.72
N VAL A 114 5.28 -3.36 -9.43
CA VAL A 114 5.31 -4.81 -9.72
C VAL A 114 5.36 -5.60 -8.42
N PHE A 115 6.27 -5.23 -7.52
CA PHE A 115 6.41 -5.88 -6.22
C PHE A 115 5.12 -5.77 -5.40
N GLY A 116 4.53 -4.58 -5.30
CA GLY A 116 3.27 -4.35 -4.61
C GLY A 116 2.12 -5.15 -5.21
N PHE A 117 2.04 -5.24 -6.53
CA PHE A 117 1.00 -5.97 -7.26
C PHE A 117 1.06 -7.48 -7.02
N LEU A 118 2.27 -8.06 -6.98
CA LEU A 118 2.46 -9.48 -6.63
C LEU A 118 1.96 -9.76 -5.21
N PHE A 119 2.32 -8.90 -4.25
CA PHE A 119 1.89 -9.06 -2.86
C PHE A 119 0.41 -8.79 -2.66
N LEU A 120 -0.19 -7.84 -3.38
CA LEU A 120 -1.63 -7.62 -3.38
C LEU A 120 -2.38 -8.83 -3.94
N SER A 121 -1.88 -9.41 -5.04
CA SER A 121 -2.47 -10.62 -5.63
C SER A 121 -2.43 -11.80 -4.64
N ALA A 122 -1.29 -12.01 -3.98
CA ALA A 122 -1.18 -12.99 -2.91
C ALA A 122 -2.12 -12.67 -1.72
N GLY A 123 -2.28 -11.39 -1.39
CA GLY A 123 -3.22 -10.90 -0.39
C GLY A 123 -4.67 -11.25 -0.72
N ILE A 124 -5.11 -11.03 -1.96
CA ILE A 124 -6.48 -11.39 -2.40
C ILE A 124 -6.68 -12.92 -2.31
N ILE A 125 -5.72 -13.71 -2.77
CA ILE A 125 -5.80 -15.18 -2.74
C ILE A 125 -5.87 -15.69 -1.29
N THR A 126 -4.94 -15.26 -0.44
CA THR A 126 -4.91 -15.67 0.97
C THR A 126 -6.12 -15.15 1.75
N GLY A 127 -6.64 -13.97 1.38
CA GLY A 127 -7.87 -13.39 1.90
C GLY A 127 -9.10 -14.24 1.57
N ALA A 128 -9.21 -14.71 0.33
CA ALA A 128 -10.30 -15.59 -0.09
C ALA A 128 -10.28 -16.93 0.66
N VAL A 129 -9.09 -17.51 0.88
CA VAL A 129 -8.94 -18.74 1.68
C VAL A 129 -9.34 -18.51 3.13
N TRP A 130 -8.92 -17.39 3.74
CA TRP A 130 -9.36 -17.01 5.07
C TRP A 130 -10.88 -16.79 5.14
N ALA A 131 -11.46 -16.10 4.16
CA ALA A 131 -12.89 -15.83 4.08
C ALA A 131 -13.69 -17.14 4.06
N ASN A 132 -13.23 -18.15 3.33
CA ASN A 132 -13.87 -19.46 3.33
C ASN A 132 -13.80 -20.14 4.70
N SER A 133 -12.65 -20.03 5.39
CA SER A 133 -12.50 -20.59 6.73
C SER A 133 -13.34 -19.87 7.81
N ALA A 134 -13.59 -18.57 7.64
CA ALA A 134 -14.30 -17.74 8.62
C ALA A 134 -15.81 -17.68 8.37
N TRP A 135 -16.21 -17.61 7.10
CA TRP A 135 -17.59 -17.31 6.67
C TRP A 135 -18.21 -18.40 5.79
N GLY A 136 -17.47 -19.46 5.47
CA GLY A 136 -17.93 -20.56 4.60
C GLY A 136 -18.02 -20.22 3.11
N ARG A 137 -17.44 -19.09 2.67
CA ARG A 137 -17.40 -18.65 1.26
C ARG A 137 -16.10 -17.92 0.94
N TYR A 138 -15.59 -18.09 -0.29
CA TYR A 138 -14.35 -17.45 -0.75
C TYR A 138 -14.51 -15.96 -1.09
N TRP A 139 -15.71 -15.52 -1.43
CA TRP A 139 -16.00 -14.15 -1.86
C TRP A 139 -17.46 -13.81 -1.56
N GLY A 140 -17.71 -12.58 -1.10
CA GLY A 140 -18.99 -12.06 -0.69
C GLY A 140 -19.39 -10.71 -1.29
N TRP A 141 -18.54 -10.08 -2.13
CA TRP A 141 -18.77 -8.76 -2.73
C TRP A 141 -18.98 -7.64 -1.70
N ASP A 142 -18.38 -7.76 -0.52
CA ASP A 142 -18.43 -6.68 0.45
C ASP A 142 -17.58 -5.47 -0.03
N PRO A 143 -17.74 -4.28 0.59
CA PRO A 143 -16.97 -3.11 0.19
C PRO A 143 -15.45 -3.34 0.20
N LYS A 144 -14.90 -4.11 1.15
CA LYS A 144 -13.44 -4.37 1.21
C LYS A 144 -12.98 -5.24 0.06
N GLU A 145 -13.66 -6.36 -0.16
CA GLU A 145 -13.40 -7.25 -1.29
C GLU A 145 -13.52 -6.51 -2.63
N THR A 146 -14.61 -5.77 -2.84
CA THR A 146 -14.85 -5.04 -4.09
C THR A 146 -13.76 -3.99 -4.36
N TRP A 147 -13.40 -3.18 -3.37
CA TRP A 147 -12.36 -2.16 -3.55
C TRP A 147 -10.95 -2.73 -3.66
N SER A 148 -10.70 -3.90 -3.08
CA SER A 148 -9.44 -4.63 -3.32
C SER A 148 -9.30 -5.03 -4.79
N LEU A 149 -10.39 -5.47 -5.44
CA LEU A 149 -10.40 -5.72 -6.89
C LEU A 149 -10.25 -4.43 -7.70
N VAL A 150 -10.92 -3.35 -7.33
CA VAL A 150 -10.75 -2.05 -8.01
C VAL A 150 -9.29 -1.61 -7.96
N THR A 151 -8.67 -1.67 -6.79
CA THR A 151 -7.24 -1.34 -6.61
C THR A 151 -6.35 -2.25 -7.44
N TRP A 152 -6.64 -3.55 -7.45
CA TRP A 152 -5.94 -4.52 -8.28
C TRP A 152 -6.03 -4.16 -9.77
N PHE A 153 -7.23 -3.82 -10.27
CA PHE A 153 -7.43 -3.41 -11.66
C PHE A 153 -6.72 -2.10 -12.00
N VAL A 154 -6.68 -1.11 -11.09
CA VAL A 154 -5.94 0.14 -11.31
C VAL A 154 -4.44 -0.14 -11.50
N TYR A 155 -3.84 -0.95 -10.64
CA TYR A 155 -2.42 -1.31 -10.79
C TYR A 155 -2.17 -2.28 -11.95
N ALA A 156 -3.09 -3.19 -12.25
CA ALA A 156 -3.03 -4.02 -13.45
C ALA A 156 -3.06 -3.17 -14.72
N ALA A 157 -3.93 -2.17 -14.80
CA ALA A 157 -4.01 -1.23 -15.91
C ALA A 157 -2.73 -0.39 -16.04
N LEU A 158 -2.15 0.05 -14.92
CA LEU A 158 -0.86 0.75 -14.91
C LEU A 158 0.25 -0.14 -15.49
N LEU A 159 0.40 -1.37 -14.99
CA LEU A 159 1.40 -2.32 -15.46
C LEU A 159 1.18 -2.70 -16.93
N HIS A 160 -0.07 -2.95 -17.31
CA HIS A 160 -0.45 -3.25 -18.69
C HIS A 160 -0.09 -2.09 -19.62
N ALA A 161 -0.44 -0.85 -19.27
CA ALA A 161 -0.10 0.34 -20.06
C ALA A 161 1.41 0.54 -20.21
N ARG A 162 2.20 0.18 -19.18
CA ARG A 162 3.67 0.23 -19.26
C ARG A 162 4.22 -0.83 -20.20
N LEU A 163 3.72 -2.07 -20.12
CA LEU A 163 4.21 -3.19 -20.93
C LEU A 163 3.75 -3.14 -22.39
N THR A 164 2.49 -2.77 -22.66
CA THR A 164 1.92 -2.80 -24.02
C THR A 164 2.05 -1.49 -24.76
N ARG A 165 1.87 -0.35 -24.07
CA ARG A 165 1.92 0.99 -24.68
C ARG A 165 3.23 1.73 -24.41
N GLY A 166 4.17 1.12 -23.69
CA GLY A 166 5.45 1.73 -23.36
C GLY A 166 5.34 2.99 -22.51
N TRP A 167 4.26 3.16 -21.74
CA TRP A 167 4.06 4.35 -20.93
C TRP A 167 5.17 4.48 -19.88
N ARG A 168 5.81 5.64 -19.86
CA ARG A 168 6.88 6.00 -18.93
C ARG A 168 6.69 7.41 -18.40
N GLY A 169 7.35 7.70 -17.28
CA GLY A 169 7.46 9.03 -16.73
C GLY A 169 6.15 9.57 -16.17
N ARG A 170 5.75 10.79 -16.55
CA ARG A 170 4.62 11.52 -15.95
C ARG A 170 3.31 10.72 -15.95
N ARG A 171 3.02 9.99 -17.04
CA ARG A 171 1.79 9.18 -17.14
C ARG A 171 1.74 8.08 -16.07
N ILE A 172 2.86 7.37 -15.88
CA ILE A 172 2.98 6.33 -14.85
C ILE A 172 2.96 6.95 -13.45
N ALA A 173 3.59 8.10 -13.26
CA ALA A 173 3.56 8.81 -11.97
C ALA A 173 2.12 9.18 -11.56
N TYR A 174 1.30 9.72 -12.48
CA TYR A 174 -0.10 10.02 -12.20
C TYR A 174 -0.93 8.76 -11.91
N LEU A 175 -0.73 7.69 -12.69
CA LEU A 175 -1.41 6.41 -12.43
C LEU A 175 -1.02 5.81 -11.08
N SER A 176 0.26 5.91 -10.69
CA SER A 176 0.72 5.44 -9.38
C SER A 176 0.09 6.22 -8.23
N ILE A 177 -0.09 7.54 -8.41
CA ILE A 177 -0.77 8.40 -7.44
C ILE A 177 -2.26 8.03 -7.32
N ALA A 178 -2.95 7.87 -8.46
CA ALA A 178 -4.34 7.43 -8.49
C ALA A 178 -4.52 6.03 -7.88
N GLY A 179 -3.60 5.10 -8.17
CA GLY A 179 -3.57 3.76 -7.57
C GLY A 179 -3.41 3.80 -6.06
N PHE A 180 -2.55 4.68 -5.54
CA PHE A 180 -2.39 4.81 -4.09
C PHE A 180 -3.62 5.44 -3.42
N ALA A 181 -4.32 6.36 -4.09
CA ALA A 181 -5.61 6.85 -3.61
C ALA A 181 -6.65 5.71 -3.52
N ALA A 182 -6.65 4.77 -4.47
CA ALA A 182 -7.50 3.57 -4.39
C ALA A 182 -7.10 2.65 -3.22
N VAL A 183 -5.80 2.51 -2.91
CA VAL A 183 -5.32 1.80 -1.70
C VAL A 183 -5.85 2.46 -0.42
N LEU A 184 -5.75 3.79 -0.31
CA LEU A 184 -6.25 4.52 0.86
C LEU A 184 -7.77 4.36 1.00
N PHE A 185 -8.52 4.39 -0.10
CA PHE A 185 -9.95 4.13 -0.07
C PHE A 185 -10.26 2.69 0.37
N THR A 186 -9.54 1.70 -0.16
CA THR A 186 -9.69 0.29 0.21
C THR A 186 -9.37 0.04 1.68
N TYR A 187 -8.46 0.80 2.28
CA TYR A 187 -8.08 0.61 3.68
C TYR A 187 -8.97 1.41 4.65
N PHE A 188 -9.19 2.70 4.37
CA PHE A 188 -9.94 3.61 5.24
C PHE A 188 -11.36 3.86 4.75
N GLY A 189 -11.52 4.22 3.47
CA GLY A 189 -12.78 4.70 2.88
C GLY A 189 -13.91 3.68 2.90
N VAL A 190 -13.62 2.40 2.68
CA VAL A 190 -14.60 1.31 2.76
C VAL A 190 -15.26 1.17 4.14
N ASN A 191 -14.63 1.63 5.22
CA ASN A 191 -15.25 1.58 6.55
C ASN A 191 -16.37 2.62 6.71
N LEU A 192 -16.46 3.60 5.80
CA LEU A 192 -17.56 4.57 5.72
C LEU A 192 -18.78 4.01 4.95
N LEU A 193 -18.64 2.82 4.35
CA LEU A 193 -19.70 2.16 3.59
C LEU A 193 -20.31 1.01 4.43
N PRO A 194 -21.61 0.69 4.25
CA PRO A 194 -22.23 -0.43 4.94
C PRO A 194 -21.59 -1.76 4.49
N GLY A 195 -21.18 -2.61 5.44
CA GLY A 195 -20.62 -3.93 5.13
C GLY A 195 -20.22 -4.74 6.37
N LEU A 196 -20.03 -6.05 6.22
CA LEU A 196 -19.66 -7.00 7.28
C LEU A 196 -18.33 -6.68 8.00
N HIS A 197 -17.59 -5.68 7.50
CA HIS A 197 -16.32 -5.22 8.04
C HIS A 197 -16.39 -3.83 8.68
N SER A 198 -17.58 -3.25 8.86
CA SER A 198 -17.79 -2.06 9.69
C SER A 198 -17.66 -2.43 11.17
N TYR A 199 -16.45 -2.75 11.63
CA TYR A 199 -16.18 -2.96 13.06
C TYR A 199 -16.45 -1.70 13.92
N GLN A 200 -16.77 -0.56 13.29
CA GLN A 200 -17.25 0.65 13.97
C GLN A 200 -18.69 0.54 14.48
N SER A 201 -19.48 -0.47 14.10
CA SER A 201 -20.88 -0.61 14.53
C SER A 201 -21.10 -1.62 15.66
N MET A 202 -20.05 -2.19 16.26
CA MET A 202 -20.15 -3.07 17.44
C MET A 202 -19.71 -2.38 18.74
N GLY A 203 -19.84 -1.04 18.77
CA GLY A 203 -19.50 -0.19 19.92
C GLY A 203 -20.65 0.65 20.45
N GLN A 204 -21.90 0.22 20.24
CA GLN A 204 -23.07 0.70 21.00
C GLN A 204 -23.87 -0.48 21.54
#